data_AF-A0A0Q9QAC9-F1
#
_entry.id   AF-A0A0Q9QAC9-F1
#
_cell.length_a   1.000
_cell.length_b   1.000
_cell.length_c   1.000
_cell.angle_alpha   90.00
_cell.angle_beta   90.00
_cell.angle_gamma   90.00
#
_symmetry.space_group_name_H-M   'P 1'
#
loop_
_entity.id
_entity.type
_entity.pdbx_description
1 polymer ?
#
loop_
_entity_poly.entity_id
_entity_poly.type
_entity_poly.pdbx_seq_one_letter_code
_entity_poly.pdbx_strand_id
1 'polypeptide(L)'
;MKAILSILSIIRKKTFKKQNNNLTTTTTPYWQQKVLSFGYLNMFAEEDSIVFLGDSITEQFMNSEYFHSKCILNRGIGGDTTTTMLSRLENTFINIQPEKIFLLIGINDILQNKNMKDILYNYNAIIKSIKSILPLTEIFIQSILPVSRKVGSSSHLYNKKIQQLNVEIMQIAKRSNLEFIDTYSLFKDNDGHLLDMHTFDGIHLNGEGYKMWSGELMKLINQGAERSSPIQDKTKTIEEQLA
;
A
#
# COMPACT_ATOMS: atom_id res chain seq x y z
N MET A 1 -10.38 -26.82 -6.56
CA MET A 1 -9.36 -25.79 -6.23
C MET A 1 -8.11 -25.85 -7.09
N LYS A 2 -7.31 -26.93 -7.11
CA LYS A 2 -6.02 -26.98 -7.86
C LYS A 2 -6.11 -26.63 -9.36
N ALA A 3 -7.18 -27.03 -10.05
CA ALA A 3 -7.39 -26.72 -11.47
C ALA A 3 -7.71 -25.23 -11.73
N ILE A 4 -8.36 -24.53 -10.81
CA ILE A 4 -8.69 -23.10 -10.93
C ILE A 4 -7.43 -22.24 -10.72
N LEU A 5 -6.64 -22.56 -9.70
CA LEU A 5 -5.33 -21.94 -9.44
C LEU A 5 -4.37 -22.10 -10.65
N SER A 6 -4.42 -23.27 -11.31
CA SER A 6 -3.66 -23.54 -12.54
C SER A 6 -4.09 -22.63 -13.70
N ILE A 7 -5.40 -22.37 -13.87
CA ILE A 7 -5.91 -21.52 -14.95
C ILE A 7 -5.58 -20.05 -14.68
N LEU A 8 -5.72 -19.58 -13.44
CA LEU A 8 -5.35 -18.21 -13.04
C LEU A 8 -3.85 -17.95 -13.22
N SER A 9 -3.00 -18.92 -12.87
CA SER A 9 -1.56 -18.85 -13.15
C SER A 9 -1.25 -18.74 -14.65
N ILE A 10 -1.97 -19.48 -15.51
CA ILE A 10 -1.80 -19.41 -16.98
C ILE A 10 -2.27 -18.05 -17.53
N ILE A 11 -3.38 -17.50 -17.02
CA ILE A 11 -3.86 -16.17 -17.39
C ILE A 11 -2.84 -15.10 -16.98
N ARG A 12 -2.33 -15.15 -15.73
CA ARG A 12 -1.28 -14.27 -15.23
C ARG A 12 -0.04 -14.29 -16.13
N LYS A 13 0.42 -15.48 -16.56
CA LYS A 13 1.56 -15.65 -17.49
C LYS A 13 1.31 -15.01 -18.86
N LYS A 14 0.10 -15.09 -19.40
CA LYS A 14 -0.24 -14.44 -20.69
C LYS A 14 -0.30 -12.91 -20.56
N THR A 15 -0.85 -12.39 -19.46
CA THR A 15 -0.94 -10.95 -19.21
C THR A 15 0.44 -10.31 -19.01
N PHE A 16 1.36 -10.97 -18.27
CA PHE A 16 2.72 -10.46 -18.05
C PHE A 16 3.50 -10.24 -19.35
N LYS A 17 3.43 -11.18 -20.31
CA LYS A 17 4.12 -11.04 -21.61
C LYS A 17 3.68 -9.80 -22.41
N LYS A 18 2.46 -9.30 -22.21
CA LYS A 18 1.92 -8.13 -22.92
C LYS A 18 2.36 -6.80 -22.28
N GLN A 19 2.60 -6.79 -20.97
CA GLN A 19 2.88 -5.59 -20.18
C GLN A 19 4.32 -5.04 -20.34
N ASN A 20 5.29 -5.88 -20.70
CA ASN A 20 6.70 -5.47 -20.86
C ASN A 20 6.95 -4.44 -21.98
N ASN A 21 5.98 -4.15 -22.84
CA ASN A 21 6.16 -3.27 -24.00
C ASN A 21 5.81 -1.78 -23.75
N ASN A 22 5.32 -1.41 -22.55
CA ASN A 22 4.73 -0.09 -22.30
C ASN A 22 5.47 0.78 -21.27
N LEU A 23 6.68 0.42 -20.83
CA LEU A 23 7.44 1.27 -19.89
C LEU A 23 8.08 2.45 -20.65
N THR A 24 7.81 3.67 -20.19
CA THR A 24 8.35 4.89 -20.79
C THR A 24 9.83 5.07 -20.45
N THR A 25 10.59 5.66 -21.39
CA THR A 25 12.05 5.85 -21.32
C THR A 25 12.52 6.91 -20.31
N THR A 26 11.61 7.57 -19.60
CA THR A 26 11.91 8.70 -18.70
C THR A 26 12.09 8.31 -17.23
N THR A 27 12.05 7.02 -16.92
CA THR A 27 12.18 6.47 -15.55
C THR A 27 13.59 5.95 -15.28
N THR A 28 14.00 5.90 -14.01
CA THR A 28 15.36 5.44 -13.66
C THR A 28 15.51 3.92 -13.87
N PRO A 29 16.72 3.42 -14.16
CA PRO A 29 16.96 1.97 -14.25
C PRO A 29 16.52 1.19 -13.01
N TYR A 30 16.73 1.76 -11.82
CA TYR A 30 16.26 1.21 -10.55
C TYR A 30 14.74 1.00 -10.54
N TRP A 31 13.99 2.05 -10.90
CA TRP A 31 12.53 2.00 -10.92
C TRP A 31 12.03 0.96 -11.93
N GLN A 32 12.61 0.94 -13.14
CA GLN A 32 12.25 -0.03 -14.18
C GLN A 32 12.51 -1.47 -13.71
N GLN A 33 13.67 -1.72 -13.10
CA GLN A 33 14.00 -3.02 -12.53
C GLN A 33 12.96 -3.46 -11.50
N LYS A 34 12.57 -2.57 -10.57
CA LYS A 34 11.57 -2.87 -9.53
C LYS A 34 10.20 -3.20 -10.13
N VAL A 35 9.73 -2.41 -11.09
CA VAL A 35 8.44 -2.66 -11.77
C VAL A 35 8.44 -4.00 -12.50
N LEU A 36 9.48 -4.30 -13.28
CA LEU A 36 9.61 -5.58 -13.97
C LEU A 36 9.70 -6.76 -12.99
N SER A 37 10.43 -6.59 -11.89
CA SER A 37 10.55 -7.61 -10.84
C SER A 37 9.20 -7.89 -10.19
N PHE A 38 8.42 -6.86 -9.86
CA PHE A 38 7.07 -7.04 -9.32
C PHE A 38 6.16 -7.76 -10.31
N GLY A 39 6.19 -7.39 -11.59
CA GLY A 39 5.42 -8.08 -12.62
C GLY A 39 5.75 -9.57 -12.71
N TYR A 40 7.03 -9.95 -12.61
CA TYR A 40 7.45 -11.35 -12.56
C TYR A 40 7.00 -12.04 -11.27
N LEU A 41 7.19 -11.39 -10.11
CA LEU A 41 6.85 -11.95 -8.80
C LEU A 41 5.34 -12.16 -8.61
N ASN A 42 4.50 -11.42 -9.33
CA ASN A 42 3.04 -11.63 -9.33
C ASN A 42 2.62 -13.04 -9.79
N MET A 43 3.49 -13.76 -10.51
CA MET A 43 3.25 -15.16 -10.88
C MET A 43 3.27 -16.11 -9.67
N PHE A 44 3.87 -15.70 -8.57
CA PHE A 44 4.03 -16.48 -7.33
C PHE A 44 3.18 -15.95 -6.18
N ALA A 45 2.41 -14.88 -6.40
CA ALA A 45 1.56 -14.29 -5.38
C ALA A 45 0.32 -15.15 -5.09
N GLU A 46 -0.02 -15.26 -3.80
CA GLU A 46 -1.26 -15.87 -3.32
C GLU A 46 -2.44 -14.91 -3.49
N GLU A 47 -3.64 -15.46 -3.68
CA GLU A 47 -4.86 -14.67 -3.92
C GLU A 47 -5.32 -13.90 -2.67
N ASP A 48 -5.06 -14.43 -1.48
CA ASP A 48 -5.33 -13.79 -0.18
C ASP A 48 -4.16 -12.93 0.32
N SER A 49 -3.24 -12.55 -0.57
CA SER A 49 -2.12 -11.70 -0.21
C SER A 49 -2.57 -10.28 0.17
N ILE A 50 -1.80 -9.66 1.06
CA ILE A 50 -1.95 -8.26 1.47
C ILE A 50 -0.83 -7.45 0.82
N VAL A 51 -1.20 -6.41 0.09
CA VAL A 51 -0.23 -5.56 -0.63
C VAL A 51 -0.01 -4.27 0.12
N PHE A 52 1.26 -3.94 0.35
CA PHE A 52 1.69 -2.62 0.76
C PHE A 52 2.19 -1.85 -0.47
N LEU A 53 1.47 -0.79 -0.84
CA LEU A 53 1.73 -0.02 -2.05
C LEU A 53 2.18 1.41 -1.69
N GLY A 54 3.36 1.80 -2.15
CA GLY A 54 3.91 3.10 -1.77
C GLY A 54 5.24 3.46 -2.42
N ASP A 55 5.93 4.38 -1.77
CA ASP A 55 7.26 4.87 -2.13
C ASP A 55 8.38 4.22 -1.28
N SER A 56 9.46 4.95 -1.00
CA SER A 56 10.60 4.49 -0.19
C SER A 56 10.21 4.15 1.24
N ILE A 57 9.24 4.84 1.84
CA ILE A 57 8.79 4.55 3.22
C ILE A 57 8.17 3.14 3.26
N THR A 58 7.41 2.80 2.23
CA THR A 58 6.87 1.44 2.08
C THR A 58 7.96 0.45 1.70
N GLU A 59 8.84 0.80 0.76
CA GLU A 59 9.90 -0.10 0.30
C GLU A 59 10.83 -0.57 1.43
N GLN A 60 11.23 0.34 2.31
CA GLN A 60 12.11 0.06 3.44
C GLN A 60 11.41 -0.69 4.58
N PHE A 61 10.08 -0.86 4.50
CA PHE A 61 9.35 -1.64 5.48
C PHE A 61 9.59 -3.14 5.26
N MET A 62 10.36 -3.76 6.15
CA MET A 62 10.56 -5.21 6.23
C MET A 62 9.29 -5.93 6.75
N ASN A 63 8.15 -5.64 6.15
CA ASN A 63 6.82 -6.00 6.62
C ASN A 63 6.61 -7.50 6.84
N SER A 64 7.24 -8.37 6.05
CA SER A 64 7.20 -9.82 6.26
C SER A 64 7.73 -10.25 7.62
N GLU A 65 8.68 -9.52 8.22
CA GLU A 65 9.22 -9.79 9.56
C GLU A 65 8.31 -9.27 10.69
N TYR A 66 7.34 -8.41 10.37
CA TYR A 66 6.35 -7.92 11.34
C TYR A 66 5.05 -8.72 11.30
N PHE A 67 4.74 -9.36 10.17
CA PHE A 67 3.45 -10.01 9.91
C PHE A 67 3.62 -11.48 9.51
N HIS A 68 4.26 -12.28 10.36
CA HIS A 68 4.68 -13.66 10.07
C HIS A 68 3.57 -14.62 9.60
N SER A 69 2.31 -14.39 9.96
CA SER A 69 1.18 -15.28 9.63
C SER A 69 0.42 -14.88 8.37
N LYS A 70 0.91 -13.90 7.60
CA LYS A 70 0.21 -13.33 6.44
C LYS A 70 1.13 -13.28 5.22
N CYS A 71 0.57 -13.54 4.05
CA CYS A 71 1.28 -13.34 2.78
C CYS A 71 1.33 -11.84 2.45
N ILE A 72 2.38 -11.16 2.94
CA ILE A 72 2.57 -9.74 2.70
C ILE A 72 3.44 -9.50 1.48
N LEU A 73 2.97 -8.65 0.57
CA LEU A 73 3.68 -8.26 -0.63
C LEU A 73 4.04 -6.77 -0.56
N ASN A 74 5.32 -6.48 -0.38
CA ASN A 74 5.84 -5.13 -0.50
C ASN A 74 5.92 -4.71 -1.97
N ARG A 75 5.23 -3.62 -2.32
CA ARG A 75 5.19 -2.98 -3.65
C ARG A 75 5.59 -1.50 -3.57
N GLY A 76 6.46 -1.16 -2.63
CA GLY A 76 7.13 0.13 -2.52
C GLY A 76 8.25 0.29 -3.55
N ILE A 77 8.37 1.50 -4.12
CA ILE A 77 9.52 1.89 -4.95
C ILE A 77 10.04 3.27 -4.51
N GLY A 78 11.31 3.34 -4.13
CA GLY A 78 11.95 4.58 -3.73
C GLY A 78 11.82 5.69 -4.78
N GLY A 79 11.45 6.89 -4.33
CA GLY A 79 11.26 8.07 -5.18
C GLY A 79 9.93 8.13 -5.93
N ASP A 80 9.03 7.15 -5.75
CA ASP A 80 7.73 7.18 -6.40
C ASP A 80 6.92 8.43 -6.03
N THR A 81 6.32 9.02 -7.06
CA THR A 81 5.29 10.05 -6.95
C THR A 81 3.92 9.45 -7.26
N THR A 82 2.85 10.20 -7.03
CA THR A 82 1.52 9.78 -7.48
C THR A 82 1.45 9.49 -8.99
N THR A 83 2.19 10.25 -9.81
CA THR A 83 2.26 10.02 -11.27
C THR A 83 2.93 8.69 -11.60
N THR A 84 4.10 8.41 -11.02
CA THR A 84 4.84 7.18 -11.34
C THR A 84 4.14 5.95 -10.78
N MET A 85 3.52 6.05 -9.60
CA MET A 85 2.66 5.01 -9.05
C MET A 85 1.51 4.67 -10.01
N LEU A 86 0.80 5.69 -10.52
CA LEU A 86 -0.31 5.49 -11.46
C LEU A 86 0.16 4.73 -12.71
N SER A 87 1.34 5.06 -13.24
CA SER A 87 1.87 4.41 -14.45
C SER A 87 2.27 2.93 -14.26
N ARG A 88 2.42 2.44 -13.03
CA ARG A 88 2.89 1.08 -12.75
C ARG A 88 1.84 0.15 -12.14
N LEU A 89 0.62 0.62 -11.87
CA LEU A 89 -0.39 -0.19 -11.17
C LEU A 89 -0.59 -1.55 -11.87
N GLU A 90 -0.78 -1.52 -13.20
CA GLU A 90 -1.05 -2.73 -13.99
C GLU A 90 0.08 -3.75 -13.90
N ASN A 91 1.32 -3.25 -13.89
CA ASN A 91 2.53 -4.07 -13.91
C ASN A 91 2.93 -4.57 -12.52
N THR A 92 2.33 -4.07 -11.44
CA THR A 92 2.86 -4.30 -10.09
C THR A 92 2.00 -5.16 -9.17
N PHE A 93 0.67 -5.13 -9.27
CA PHE A 93 -0.19 -5.97 -8.42
C PHE A 93 -1.60 -6.24 -8.97
N ILE A 94 -1.99 -5.67 -10.11
CA ILE A 94 -3.38 -5.82 -10.58
C ILE A 94 -3.75 -7.28 -10.89
N ASN A 95 -2.80 -8.10 -11.32
CA ASN A 95 -3.06 -9.49 -11.70
C ASN A 95 -3.07 -10.47 -10.50
N ILE A 96 -2.82 -10.00 -9.27
CA ILE A 96 -2.72 -10.88 -8.09
C ILE A 96 -4.00 -10.99 -7.28
N GLN A 97 -4.99 -10.10 -7.51
CA GLN A 97 -6.27 -10.07 -6.80
C GLN A 97 -6.13 -10.08 -5.27
N PRO A 98 -5.35 -9.15 -4.68
CA PRO A 98 -5.05 -9.18 -3.25
C PRO A 98 -6.32 -8.98 -2.41
N GLU A 99 -6.35 -9.55 -1.21
CA GLU A 99 -7.44 -9.33 -0.24
C GLU A 99 -7.48 -7.86 0.18
N LYS A 100 -6.30 -7.30 0.51
CA LYS A 100 -6.15 -5.94 1.05
C LYS A 100 -5.02 -5.18 0.38
N ILE A 101 -5.21 -3.88 0.22
CA ILE A 101 -4.16 -2.93 -0.21
C ILE A 101 -4.03 -1.81 0.84
N PHE A 102 -2.82 -1.61 1.35
CA PHE A 102 -2.45 -0.46 2.15
C PHE A 102 -1.68 0.54 1.28
N LEU A 103 -2.27 1.71 1.02
CA LEU A 103 -1.71 2.73 0.13
C LEU A 103 -1.13 3.90 0.94
N LEU A 104 0.16 4.19 0.75
CA LEU A 104 0.84 5.38 1.28
C LEU A 104 1.70 6.01 0.16
N ILE A 105 1.32 7.18 -0.35
CA ILE A 105 2.07 7.86 -1.42
C ILE A 105 1.88 9.37 -1.37
N GLY A 106 2.87 10.13 -1.86
CA GLY A 106 2.73 11.56 -2.12
C GLY A 106 3.78 12.44 -1.48
N ILE A 107 4.62 11.91 -0.57
CA ILE A 107 5.69 12.70 0.04
C ILE A 107 6.67 13.21 -1.00
N ASN A 108 7.02 12.39 -2.00
CA ASN A 108 7.91 12.79 -3.08
C ASN A 108 7.30 13.89 -3.97
N ASP A 109 5.98 13.88 -4.19
CA ASP A 109 5.30 14.96 -4.89
C ASP A 109 5.45 16.30 -4.14
N ILE A 110 5.32 16.28 -2.81
CA ILE A 110 5.52 17.45 -1.95
C ILE A 110 6.97 17.94 -2.00
N LEU A 111 7.94 17.02 -1.84
CA LEU A 111 9.36 17.34 -1.86
C LEU A 111 9.82 17.89 -3.23
N GLN A 112 9.24 17.37 -4.31
CA GLN A 112 9.47 17.86 -5.68
C GLN A 112 8.62 19.09 -6.05
N ASN A 113 7.87 19.64 -5.08
CA ASN A 113 7.02 20.81 -5.25
C ASN A 113 6.02 20.68 -6.43
N LYS A 114 5.44 19.48 -6.60
CA LYS A 114 4.37 19.24 -7.59
C LYS A 114 3.11 20.01 -7.23
N ASN A 115 2.28 20.27 -8.23
CA ASN A 115 1.01 20.96 -8.04
C ASN A 115 0.02 20.07 -7.27
N MET A 116 -0.60 20.59 -6.21
CA MET A 116 -1.60 19.88 -5.41
C MET A 116 -2.74 19.31 -6.27
N LYS A 117 -3.18 20.04 -7.30
CA LYS A 117 -4.26 19.57 -8.19
C LYS A 117 -3.86 18.31 -8.95
N ASP A 118 -2.62 18.22 -9.41
CA ASP A 118 -2.12 17.06 -10.15
C ASP A 118 -2.00 15.84 -9.21
N ILE A 119 -1.51 16.07 -7.98
CA ILE A 119 -1.44 15.02 -6.94
C ILE A 119 -2.83 14.44 -6.66
N LEU A 120 -3.84 15.30 -6.47
CA LEU A 120 -5.21 14.87 -6.18
C LEU A 120 -5.88 14.21 -7.39
N TYR A 121 -5.62 14.71 -8.60
CA TYR A 121 -6.07 14.07 -9.83
C TYR A 121 -5.53 12.64 -9.93
N ASN A 122 -4.22 12.46 -9.73
CA ASN A 122 -3.58 11.15 -9.74
C ASN A 122 -4.11 10.23 -8.64
N TYR A 123 -4.33 10.74 -7.42
CA TYR A 123 -4.92 9.96 -6.32
C TYR A 123 -6.28 9.38 -6.69
N ASN A 124 -7.17 10.21 -7.27
CA ASN A 124 -8.48 9.74 -7.75
C ASN A 124 -8.32 8.71 -8.89
N ALA A 125 -7.38 8.92 -9.81
CA ALA A 125 -7.10 7.99 -10.90
C ALA A 125 -6.55 6.65 -10.40
N ILE A 126 -5.68 6.64 -9.39
CA ILE A 126 -5.15 5.44 -8.75
C ILE A 126 -6.30 4.64 -8.13
N ILE A 127 -7.10 5.29 -7.27
CA ILE A 127 -8.22 4.63 -6.59
C ILE A 127 -9.24 4.08 -7.59
N LYS A 128 -9.61 4.89 -8.59
CA LYS A 128 -10.54 4.47 -9.64
C LYS A 128 -10.01 3.25 -10.41
N SER A 129 -8.73 3.26 -10.77
CA SER A 129 -8.10 2.15 -11.50
C SER A 129 -8.11 0.87 -10.67
N ILE A 130 -7.71 0.96 -9.39
CA ILE A 130 -7.71 -0.20 -8.49
C ILE A 130 -9.14 -0.74 -8.33
N LYS A 131 -10.11 0.09 -7.96
CA LYS A 131 -11.50 -0.37 -7.76
C LYS A 131 -12.14 -0.95 -9.02
N SER A 132 -11.81 -0.41 -10.19
CA SER A 132 -12.34 -0.89 -11.47
C SER A 132 -11.84 -2.28 -11.82
N ILE A 133 -10.62 -2.62 -11.42
CA ILE A 133 -9.97 -3.88 -11.80
C ILE A 133 -10.09 -4.92 -10.69
N LEU A 134 -10.14 -4.46 -9.44
CA LEU A 134 -10.13 -5.26 -8.21
C LEU A 134 -11.33 -4.88 -7.32
N PRO A 135 -12.58 -5.14 -7.76
CA PRO A 135 -13.77 -4.67 -7.06
C PRO A 135 -13.99 -5.32 -5.68
N LEU A 136 -13.33 -6.46 -5.40
CA LEU A 136 -13.43 -7.18 -4.13
C LEU A 136 -12.29 -6.86 -3.14
N THR A 137 -11.25 -6.16 -3.59
CA THR A 137 -10.09 -5.83 -2.75
C THR A 137 -10.45 -4.69 -1.81
N GLU A 138 -10.16 -4.88 -0.52
CA GLU A 138 -10.29 -3.82 0.47
C GLU A 138 -9.11 -2.85 0.36
N ILE A 139 -9.39 -1.55 0.28
CA ILE A 139 -8.36 -0.51 0.11
C ILE A 139 -8.35 0.38 1.34
N PHE A 140 -7.19 0.43 1.98
CA PHE A 140 -6.89 1.30 3.12
C PHE A 140 -5.94 2.41 2.66
N ILE A 141 -6.37 3.65 2.82
CA ILE A 141 -5.57 4.81 2.43
C ILE A 141 -4.96 5.42 3.68
N GLN A 142 -3.64 5.52 3.72
CA GLN A 142 -2.91 6.09 4.83
C GLN A 142 -2.64 7.58 4.57
N SER A 143 -2.73 8.39 5.62
CA SER A 143 -2.20 9.75 5.60
C SER A 143 -0.70 9.74 5.32
N ILE A 144 -0.20 10.73 4.59
CA ILE A 144 1.23 10.96 4.43
C ILE A 144 1.83 11.33 5.78
N LEU A 145 2.99 10.74 6.11
CA LEU A 145 3.70 11.00 7.36
C LEU A 145 4.25 12.44 7.41
N PRO A 146 4.41 13.04 8.60
CA PRO A 146 5.15 14.29 8.72
C PRO A 146 6.63 14.10 8.33
N VAL A 147 7.32 15.22 8.10
CA VAL A 147 8.79 15.27 8.04
C VAL A 147 9.36 15.92 9.30
N SER A 148 10.59 15.57 9.66
CA SER A 148 11.27 16.12 10.82
C SER A 148 12.05 17.39 10.48
N ARG A 149 12.55 18.07 11.51
CA ARG A 149 13.40 19.26 11.37
C ARG A 149 14.73 18.94 10.67
N LYS A 150 15.15 17.66 10.62
CA LYS A 150 16.36 17.19 9.92
C LYS A 150 16.32 17.46 8.41
N VAL A 151 15.13 17.57 7.82
CA VAL A 151 14.95 17.93 6.39
C VAL A 151 15.37 19.39 6.11
N GLY A 152 15.60 20.19 7.16
CA GLY A 152 16.09 21.55 7.07
C GLY A 152 14.99 22.60 7.23
N SER A 153 15.30 23.83 6.85
CA SER A 153 14.46 25.01 7.08
C SER A 153 13.08 24.92 6.43
N SER A 154 12.94 24.14 5.34
CA SER A 154 11.69 23.91 4.63
C SER A 154 10.73 22.91 5.29
N SER A 155 11.15 22.21 6.35
CA SER A 155 10.34 21.18 7.04
C SER A 155 8.93 21.66 7.42
N HIS A 156 8.80 22.88 7.93
CA HIS A 156 7.50 23.48 8.28
C HIS A 156 6.59 23.67 7.05
N LEU A 157 7.15 24.10 5.92
CA LEU A 157 6.41 24.28 4.68
C LEU A 157 5.95 22.94 4.13
N TYR A 158 6.80 21.92 4.18
CA TYR A 158 6.44 20.55 3.78
C TYR A 158 5.33 20.00 4.68
N ASN A 159 5.44 20.09 6.00
CA ASN A 159 4.40 19.64 6.93
C ASN A 159 3.06 20.36 6.72
N LYS A 160 3.08 21.67 6.43
CA LYS A 160 1.85 22.39 6.08
C LYS A 160 1.18 21.83 4.82
N LYS A 161 1.96 21.53 3.77
CA LYS A 161 1.43 20.92 2.54
C LYS A 161 0.96 19.49 2.76
N ILE A 162 1.68 18.71 3.58
CA ILE A 162 1.31 17.34 3.97
C ILE A 162 -0.04 17.35 4.70
N GLN A 163 -0.23 18.24 5.67
CA GLN A 163 -1.52 18.39 6.37
C GLN A 163 -2.66 18.72 5.41
N GLN A 164 -2.44 19.67 4.49
CA GLN A 164 -3.44 20.02 3.46
C GLN A 164 -3.77 18.82 2.56
N LEU A 165 -2.76 18.10 2.10
CA LEU A 165 -2.93 16.92 1.25
C LEU A 165 -3.65 15.79 2.02
N ASN A 166 -3.33 15.57 3.29
CA ASN A 166 -3.99 14.56 4.13
C ASN A 166 -5.49 14.83 4.31
N VAL A 167 -5.89 16.10 4.48
CA VAL A 167 -7.31 16.47 4.52
C VAL A 167 -8.01 16.10 3.21
N GLU A 168 -7.40 16.41 2.07
CA GLU A 168 -7.98 16.11 0.76
C GLU A 168 -8.02 14.59 0.48
N ILE A 169 -6.98 13.85 0.84
CA ILE A 169 -6.93 12.39 0.74
C ILE A 169 -8.03 11.74 1.58
N MET A 170 -8.23 12.20 2.82
CA MET A 170 -9.33 11.74 3.68
C MET A 170 -10.69 11.98 3.02
N GLN A 171 -10.89 13.14 2.38
CA GLN A 171 -12.13 13.40 1.65
C GLN A 171 -12.30 12.50 0.42
N ILE A 172 -11.22 12.20 -0.30
CA ILE A 172 -11.23 11.24 -1.42
C ILE A 172 -11.60 9.84 -0.92
N ALA A 173 -11.01 9.38 0.18
CA ALA A 173 -11.30 8.10 0.80
C ALA A 173 -12.79 8.01 1.17
N LYS A 174 -13.31 9.03 1.88
CA LYS A 174 -14.72 9.14 2.26
C LYS A 174 -15.66 9.07 1.06
N ARG A 175 -15.42 9.88 0.01
CA ARG A 175 -16.23 9.88 -1.22
C ARG A 175 -16.17 8.54 -1.96
N SER A 176 -15.08 7.80 -1.80
CA SER A 176 -14.86 6.50 -2.43
C SER A 176 -15.33 5.33 -1.58
N ASN A 177 -15.90 5.59 -0.38
CA ASN A 177 -16.25 4.60 0.63
C ASN A 177 -15.07 3.67 0.97
N LEU A 178 -13.90 4.28 1.22
CA LEU A 178 -12.66 3.61 1.61
C LEU A 178 -12.25 4.05 3.01
N GLU A 179 -11.55 3.17 3.72
CA GLU A 179 -11.02 3.48 5.03
C GLU A 179 -9.79 4.39 4.92
N PHE A 180 -9.76 5.43 5.76
CA PHE A 180 -8.64 6.33 5.89
C PHE A 180 -7.96 6.10 7.25
N ILE A 181 -6.66 5.84 7.23
CA ILE A 181 -5.84 5.57 8.41
C ILE A 181 -5.00 6.83 8.68
N ASP A 182 -5.23 7.47 9.83
CA ASP A 182 -4.44 8.62 10.29
C ASP A 182 -3.10 8.18 10.91
N THR A 183 -2.17 7.77 10.06
CA THR A 183 -0.78 7.49 10.43
C THR A 183 0.02 8.76 10.76
N TYR A 184 -0.38 9.93 10.27
CA TYR A 184 0.29 11.21 10.50
C TYR A 184 0.29 11.56 11.98
N SER A 185 -0.86 11.40 12.64
CA SER A 185 -1.00 11.64 14.08
C SER A 185 -0.17 10.71 14.97
N LEU A 186 0.19 9.51 14.49
CA LEU A 186 1.06 8.58 15.24
C LEU A 186 2.49 9.09 15.38
N PHE A 187 2.95 9.85 14.40
CA PHE A 187 4.37 10.15 14.24
C PHE A 187 4.74 11.62 14.52
N LYS A 188 3.74 12.50 14.61
CA LYS A 188 3.95 13.93 14.81
C LYS A 188 4.22 14.29 16.27
N ASP A 189 5.04 15.31 16.48
CA ASP A 189 5.13 16.04 17.74
C ASP A 189 4.01 17.09 17.87
N ASN A 190 4.08 17.90 18.92
CA ASN A 190 3.11 18.97 19.18
C ASN A 190 3.14 20.09 18.12
N ASP A 191 4.25 20.24 17.40
CA ASP A 191 4.42 21.25 16.34
C ASP A 191 4.09 20.69 14.95
N GLY A 192 3.78 19.40 14.84
CA GLY A 192 3.42 18.72 13.59
C GLY A 192 4.61 18.15 12.82
N HIS A 193 5.79 18.03 13.43
CA HIS A 193 6.98 17.41 12.83
C HIS A 193 7.10 15.95 13.20
N LEU A 194 7.72 15.15 12.34
CA LEU A 194 8.08 13.78 12.64
C LEU A 194 9.01 13.77 13.86
N LEU A 195 8.67 12.96 14.86
CA LEU A 195 9.52 12.76 16.03
C LEU A 195 10.88 12.18 15.61
N ASP A 196 11.98 12.86 15.99
CA ASP A 196 13.34 12.46 15.60
C ASP A 196 13.72 11.05 16.07
N MET A 197 13.10 10.55 17.15
CA MET A 197 13.29 9.18 17.63
C MET A 197 12.75 8.11 16.67
N HIS A 198 11.83 8.47 15.75
CA HIS A 198 11.24 7.55 14.78
C HIS A 198 11.87 7.64 13.38
N THR A 199 12.86 8.51 13.17
CA THR A 199 13.45 8.74 11.85
C THR A 199 14.97 8.88 11.88
N PHE A 200 15.64 8.31 10.88
CA PHE A 200 17.09 8.47 10.75
C PHE A 200 17.48 9.75 10.01
N ASP A 201 16.73 10.16 8.97
CA ASP A 201 17.06 11.30 8.10
C ASP A 201 16.02 12.43 8.06
N GLY A 202 14.91 12.28 8.77
CA GLY A 202 13.81 13.24 8.79
C GLY A 202 12.66 12.95 7.82
N ILE A 203 12.76 11.90 7.00
CA ILE A 203 11.71 11.47 6.06
C ILE A 203 11.38 10.00 6.29
N HIS A 204 12.40 9.15 6.33
CA HIS A 204 12.26 7.71 6.43
C HIS A 204 12.23 7.26 7.88
N LEU A 205 11.40 6.24 8.15
CA LEU A 205 11.30 5.68 9.48
C LEU A 205 12.55 4.87 9.82
N ASN A 206 12.93 4.85 11.09
CA ASN A 206 13.90 3.91 11.63
C ASN A 206 13.17 2.67 12.20
N GLY A 207 13.91 1.76 12.85
CA GLY A 207 13.33 0.54 13.44
C GLY A 207 12.20 0.81 14.44
N GLU A 208 12.32 1.81 15.31
CA GLU A 208 11.26 2.19 16.26
C GLU A 208 10.03 2.73 15.53
N GLY A 209 10.24 3.53 14.48
CA GLY A 209 9.16 4.02 13.62
C GLY A 209 8.39 2.87 12.94
N TYR A 210 9.10 1.91 12.35
CA TYR A 210 8.47 0.74 11.72
C TYR A 210 7.78 -0.19 12.71
N LYS A 211 8.33 -0.35 13.92
CA LYS A 211 7.67 -1.08 15.01
C LYS A 211 6.35 -0.42 15.42
N MET A 212 6.33 0.90 15.57
CA MET A 212 5.10 1.64 15.87
C MET A 212 4.09 1.53 14.71
N TRP A 213 4.55 1.72 13.46
CA TRP A 213 3.69 1.65 12.29
C TRP A 213 3.04 0.27 12.13
N SER A 214 3.84 -0.80 12.27
CA SER A 214 3.36 -2.18 12.17
C SER A 214 2.32 -2.52 13.23
N GLY A 215 2.50 -2.05 14.47
CA GLY A 215 1.54 -2.26 15.55
C GLY A 215 0.17 -1.65 15.26
N GLU A 216 0.11 -0.48 14.62
CA GLU A 216 -1.16 0.12 14.21
C GLU A 216 -1.82 -0.67 13.08
N LEU A 217 -1.06 -1.00 12.03
CA LEU A 217 -1.58 -1.69 10.86
C LEU A 217 -1.99 -3.13 11.14
N MET A 218 -1.37 -3.80 12.13
CA MET A 218 -1.73 -5.15 12.54
C MET A 218 -3.20 -5.25 12.97
N LYS A 219 -3.75 -4.21 13.59
CA LYS A 219 -5.16 -4.16 14.00
C LYS A 219 -6.09 -4.31 12.79
N LEU A 220 -5.76 -3.66 11.69
CA LEU A 220 -6.55 -3.64 10.45
C LEU A 220 -6.32 -4.88 9.59
N ILE A 221 -5.10 -5.42 9.60
CA ILE A 221 -4.79 -6.69 8.93
C ILE A 221 -5.63 -7.83 9.53
N ASN A 222 -5.85 -7.84 10.84
CA ASN A 222 -6.61 -8.89 11.53
C ASN A 222 -8.13 -8.70 11.49
N GLN A 223 -8.62 -7.47 11.25
CA GLN A 223 -10.04 -7.23 11.03
C GLN A 223 -10.52 -7.98 9.79
N GLY A 224 -11.50 -8.88 9.93
CA GLY A 224 -12.00 -9.75 8.86
C GLY A 224 -11.56 -11.22 8.94
N ALA A 225 -10.41 -11.52 9.57
CA ALA A 225 -9.99 -12.90 9.83
C ALA A 225 -10.93 -13.63 10.82
N GLU A 226 -11.66 -12.89 11.65
CA GLU A 226 -12.67 -13.43 12.56
C GLU A 226 -14.01 -13.77 11.86
N ARG A 227 -14.28 -13.22 10.67
CA ARG A 227 -15.52 -13.52 9.92
C ARG A 227 -15.42 -14.81 9.10
N SER A 228 -14.22 -15.35 8.90
CA SER A 228 -13.96 -16.52 8.07
C SER A 228 -13.79 -17.85 8.84
N SER A 229 -14.10 -17.89 10.15
CA SER A 229 -14.17 -19.16 10.88
C SER A 229 -15.61 -19.65 11.14
N PRO A 230 -16.30 -20.21 10.13
CA PRO A 230 -17.40 -21.14 10.36
C PRO A 230 -17.06 -22.54 9.81
N ILE A 231 -15.96 -23.14 10.28
CA ILE A 231 -15.71 -24.58 10.09
C ILE A 231 -15.10 -25.17 11.37
N GLN A 232 -15.84 -25.13 12.48
CA GLN A 232 -15.59 -26.02 13.62
C GLN A 232 -16.86 -26.55 14.30
N ASP A 233 -18.06 -26.26 13.77
CA ASP A 233 -19.32 -26.61 14.45
C ASP A 233 -20.31 -27.42 13.58
N LYS A 234 -19.80 -28.21 12.62
CA LYS A 234 -20.63 -29.13 11.82
C LYS A 234 -20.39 -30.61 12.07
N THR A 235 -19.51 -30.97 13.00
CA THR A 235 -19.28 -32.37 13.41
C THR A 235 -20.07 -32.77 14.65
N LYS A 236 -20.73 -31.84 15.34
CA LYS A 236 -21.54 -32.14 16.54
C LYS A 236 -22.99 -32.53 16.28
N THR A 237 -23.49 -32.39 15.05
CA THR A 237 -24.94 -32.55 14.76
C THR A 237 -25.34 -33.88 14.13
N ILE A 238 -24.42 -34.82 13.92
CA ILE A 238 -24.75 -36.14 13.34
C ILE A 238 -24.90 -37.24 14.41
N GLU A 239 -24.24 -37.12 15.57
CA GLU A 239 -24.36 -38.12 16.65
C GLU A 239 -25.61 -37.94 17.52
N GLU A 240 -26.28 -36.78 17.50
CA GLU A 240 -27.50 -36.52 18.29
C GLU A 240 -28.82 -36.84 17.55
N GLN A 241 -28.75 -37.28 16.28
CA GLN A 241 -29.95 -37.67 15.50
C GLN A 241 -30.10 -39.19 15.31
N LEU A 242 -29.27 -40.01 15.97
CA LEU A 242 -29.35 -41.47 15.94
C LEU A 242 -29.33 -42.12 17.34
N ALA A 243 -29.67 -41.38 18.40
CA ALA A 243 -29.86 -41.90 19.75
C ALA A 243 -31.34 -41.86 20.16
#